data_AF-A0AA36CG27-F1
#
_entry.id   AF-A0AA36CG27-F1
#
_cell.length_a   1.000
_cell.length_b   1.000
_cell.length_c   1.000
_cell.angle_alpha   90.00
_cell.angle_beta   90.00
_cell.angle_gamma   90.00
#
_symmetry.space_group_name_H-M   'P 1'
#
loop_
_entity.id
_entity.type
_entity.pdbx_description
1 polymer ?
#
loop_
_entity_poly.entity_id
_entity_poly.type
_entity_poly.pdbx_seq_one_letter_code
_entity_poly.pdbx_strand_id
1 'polypeptide(L)'
;MVTSLVVEENGVQVHKLEHYHWLDWPDRGVPTVDLAPIKLLEKISPTQTPIVIHCSAGIGRTGAICLLQYTLESIATGQPCEQIDVLMIKLREQRANSVQTDAQYVYVHQLLLHYFEMEGYLDASIEKPLQQFRDKYEDYASKFKT
;
A
#
# COMPACT_ATOMS: atom_id res chain seq x y z
N MET A 1 -14.74 1.33 -4.97
CA MET A 1 -15.72 0.89 -6.00
C MET A 1 -15.10 -0.24 -6.81
N VAL A 2 -15.86 -1.27 -7.19
CA VAL A 2 -15.39 -2.35 -8.07
C VAL A 2 -16.22 -2.33 -9.35
N THR A 3 -15.56 -2.42 -10.49
CA THR A 3 -16.18 -2.49 -11.82
C THR A 3 -15.59 -3.67 -12.58
N SER A 4 -16.34 -4.24 -13.51
CA SER A 4 -15.85 -5.34 -14.36
C SER A 4 -15.83 -4.89 -15.82
N LEU A 5 -14.76 -5.25 -16.53
CA LEU A 5 -14.61 -5.01 -17.95
C LEU A 5 -14.42 -6.35 -18.66
N VAL A 6 -15.17 -6.55 -19.74
CA VAL A 6 -14.98 -7.68 -20.66
C VAL A 6 -14.41 -7.11 -21.95
N VAL A 7 -13.27 -7.67 -22.38
CA VAL A 7 -12.65 -7.33 -23.66
C VAL A 7 -13.00 -8.44 -24.63
N GLU A 8 -13.52 -8.05 -25.79
CA GLU A 8 -13.94 -8.96 -26.86
C GLU A 8 -13.15 -8.67 -28.14
N GLU A 9 -12.71 -9.72 -28.82
CA GLU A 9 -12.13 -9.66 -30.17
C GLU A 9 -12.99 -10.53 -31.10
N ASN A 10 -13.48 -9.94 -32.20
CA ASN A 10 -14.36 -10.63 -33.17
C ASN A 10 -15.61 -11.30 -32.53
N GLY A 11 -16.17 -10.70 -31.48
CA GLY A 11 -17.34 -11.23 -30.75
C GLY A 11 -17.01 -12.39 -29.81
N VAL A 12 -15.73 -12.69 -29.59
CA VAL A 12 -15.26 -13.68 -28.60
C VAL A 12 -14.64 -12.93 -27.44
N GLN A 13 -15.07 -13.27 -26.22
CA GLN A 13 -14.45 -12.76 -25.01
C GLN A 13 -13.00 -13.27 -24.91
N VAL A 14 -12.04 -12.33 -24.90
CA VAL A 14 -10.61 -12.62 -24.77
C VAL A 14 -10.09 -12.34 -23.36
N HIS A 15 -10.61 -11.32 -22.69
CA HIS A 15 -10.22 -10.98 -21.33
C HIS A 15 -11.41 -10.57 -20.46
N LYS A 16 -11.30 -10.87 -19.17
CA LYS A 16 -12.18 -10.34 -18.12
C LYS A 16 -11.29 -9.69 -17.07
N LEU A 17 -11.57 -8.42 -16.76
CA LEU A 17 -10.81 -7.65 -15.79
C LEU A 17 -11.74 -7.16 -14.69
N GLU A 18 -11.23 -7.15 -13.48
CA GLU A 18 -11.82 -6.42 -12.36
C GLU A 18 -11.00 -5.16 -12.12
N HIS A 19 -11.69 -4.02 -12.05
CA HIS A 19 -11.10 -2.72 -11.82
C HIS A 19 -11.55 -2.20 -10.45
N TYR A 20 -10.58 -2.13 -9.54
CA TYR A 20 -10.74 -1.65 -8.17
C TYR A 20 -10.34 -0.18 -8.09
N HIS A 21 -11.30 0.68 -7.80
CA HIS A 21 -11.08 2.12 -7.68
C HIS A 21 -11.20 2.55 -6.21
N TRP A 22 -10.07 2.96 -5.63
CA TRP A 22 -10.02 3.61 -4.32
C TRP A 22 -10.28 5.11 -4.47
N LEU A 23 -11.44 5.55 -3.99
CA LEU A 23 -11.93 6.92 -4.14
C LEU A 23 -11.42 7.87 -3.05
N ASP A 24 -11.16 7.36 -1.85
CA ASP A 24 -10.96 8.17 -0.65
C ASP A 24 -9.49 8.52 -0.37
N TRP A 25 -8.58 8.37 -1.35
CA TRP A 25 -7.22 8.88 -1.20
C TRP A 25 -7.22 10.40 -1.42
N PRO A 26 -6.86 11.20 -0.40
CA PRO A 26 -6.98 12.66 -0.48
C PRO A 26 -6.03 13.27 -1.52
N ASP A 27 -6.41 14.41 -2.08
CA ASP A 27 -5.57 15.17 -3.01
C ASP A 27 -4.27 15.66 -2.36
N ARG A 28 -4.33 16.00 -1.07
CA ARG A 28 -3.18 16.37 -0.25
C ARG A 28 -3.00 15.37 0.89
N GLY A 29 -1.79 14.84 1.04
CA GLY A 29 -1.43 13.91 2.11
C GLY A 29 -1.74 12.44 1.81
N VAL A 30 -2.14 11.72 2.86
CA VAL A 30 -2.36 10.27 2.87
C VAL A 30 -3.70 9.95 3.52
N PRO A 31 -4.30 8.78 3.22
CA PRO A 31 -5.54 8.35 3.86
C PRO A 31 -5.39 8.23 5.39
N THR A 32 -6.51 8.22 6.09
CA THR A 32 -6.54 7.71 7.46
C THR A 32 -6.16 6.24 7.43
N VAL A 33 -5.39 5.80 8.42
CA VAL A 33 -4.91 4.42 8.47
C VAL A 33 -6.05 3.50 8.90
N ASP A 34 -6.38 2.55 8.04
CA ASP A 34 -7.30 1.45 8.28
C ASP A 34 -6.85 0.21 7.46
N LEU A 35 -7.52 -0.92 7.64
CA LEU A 35 -7.16 -2.18 6.95
C LEU A 35 -7.70 -2.28 5.51
N ALA A 36 -8.39 -1.27 4.98
CA ALA A 36 -8.96 -1.34 3.62
C ALA A 36 -7.91 -1.61 2.52
N PRO A 37 -6.68 -1.04 2.55
CA PRO A 37 -5.67 -1.31 1.54
C PRO A 37 -5.19 -2.76 1.58
N ILE A 38 -5.04 -3.31 2.79
CA ILE A 38 -4.60 -4.69 2.99
C ILE A 38 -5.68 -5.64 2.50
N LYS A 39 -6.95 -5.40 2.86
CA LYS A 39 -8.09 -6.17 2.34
C LYS A 39 -8.21 -6.12 0.83
N LEU A 40 -7.84 -4.99 0.21
CA LEU A 40 -7.77 -4.89 -1.26
C LEU A 40 -6.64 -5.78 -1.82
N LEU A 41 -5.46 -5.74 -1.20
CA LEU A 41 -4.31 -6.56 -1.59
C LEU A 41 -4.59 -8.07 -1.43
N GLU A 42 -5.27 -8.47 -0.34
CA GLU A 42 -5.70 -9.86 -0.12
C GLU A 42 -6.64 -10.35 -1.22
N LYS A 43 -7.58 -9.50 -1.67
CA LYS A 43 -8.51 -9.85 -2.75
C LYS A 43 -7.81 -10.12 -4.08
N ILE A 44 -6.72 -9.40 -4.36
CA ILE A 44 -5.97 -9.55 -5.60
C ILE A 44 -4.82 -10.56 -5.49
N SER A 45 -4.46 -11.01 -4.28
CA SER A 45 -3.40 -11.99 -4.02
C SER A 45 -3.49 -13.32 -4.80
N PRO A 46 -4.68 -13.86 -5.16
CA PRO A 46 -4.76 -15.08 -5.96
C PRO A 46 -4.40 -14.86 -7.44
N THR A 47 -4.22 -13.61 -7.88
CA THR A 47 -3.96 -13.26 -9.28
C THR A 47 -2.54 -13.65 -9.68
N GLN A 48 -2.40 -14.51 -10.68
CA GLN A 48 -1.11 -14.97 -11.19
C GLN A 48 -0.64 -14.20 -12.45
N THR A 49 -1.45 -13.27 -12.94
CA THR A 49 -1.13 -12.41 -14.08
C THR A 49 -0.69 -11.02 -13.61
N PRO A 50 0.04 -10.24 -14.43
CA PRO A 50 0.42 -8.88 -14.07
C PRO A 50 -0.78 -8.02 -13.67
N ILE A 51 -0.67 -7.31 -12.55
CA ILE A 51 -1.68 -6.39 -12.04
C ILE A 51 -1.31 -4.96 -12.45
N VAL A 52 -2.26 -4.23 -13.03
CA VAL A 52 -2.07 -2.81 -13.36
C VAL A 52 -2.47 -1.96 -12.15
N ILE A 53 -1.52 -1.20 -11.61
CA ILE A 53 -1.76 -0.22 -10.55
C ILE A 53 -1.39 1.16 -11.10
N HIS A 54 -2.31 2.12 -11.01
CA HIS A 54 -2.06 3.48 -11.46
C HIS A 54 -2.65 4.53 -10.52
N CYS A 55 -2.17 5.76 -10.66
CA CYS A 55 -2.77 6.95 -10.07
C CYS A 55 -2.80 8.05 -11.14
N SER A 56 -2.31 9.27 -10.85
CA SER A 56 -2.11 10.31 -11.85
C SER A 56 -0.77 10.12 -12.58
N ALA A 57 0.36 10.44 -11.95
CA ALA A 57 1.70 10.20 -12.52
C ALA A 57 2.19 8.74 -12.38
N GLY A 58 1.45 7.90 -11.66
CA GLY A 58 1.80 6.49 -11.45
C GLY A 58 3.02 6.27 -10.54
N ILE A 59 3.43 7.23 -9.71
CA ILE A 59 4.65 7.12 -8.87
C ILE A 59 4.38 7.24 -7.37
N GLY A 60 3.52 8.17 -6.94
CA GLY A 60 3.26 8.43 -5.52
C GLY A 60 2.36 7.38 -4.88
N ARG A 61 1.03 7.50 -5.07
CA ARG A 61 0.04 6.55 -4.54
C ARG A 61 0.29 5.12 -5.02
N THR A 62 0.60 4.99 -6.31
CA THR A 62 1.00 3.71 -6.92
C THR A 62 2.20 3.10 -6.21
N GLY A 63 3.28 3.86 -6.04
CA GLY A 63 4.48 3.37 -5.36
C GLY A 63 4.22 2.97 -3.91
N ALA A 64 3.35 3.69 -3.19
CA ALA A 64 2.99 3.34 -1.81
C ALA A 64 2.26 1.98 -1.72
N ILE A 65 1.31 1.71 -2.63
CA ILE A 65 0.63 0.40 -2.68
C ILE A 65 1.58 -0.71 -3.11
N CYS A 66 2.44 -0.46 -4.11
CA CYS A 66 3.45 -1.44 -4.53
C CYS A 66 4.43 -1.74 -3.40
N LEU A 67 4.89 -0.72 -2.65
CA LEU A 67 5.79 -0.92 -1.52
C LEU A 67 5.11 -1.72 -0.40
N LEU A 68 3.85 -1.42 -0.07
CA LEU A 68 3.08 -2.19 0.91
C LEU A 68 2.99 -3.67 0.53
N GLN A 69 2.58 -3.97 -0.71
CA GLN A 69 2.50 -5.35 -1.21
C GLN A 69 3.88 -6.02 -1.16
N TYR A 70 4.92 -5.33 -1.66
CA TYR A 70 6.26 -5.89 -1.72
C TYR A 70 6.80 -6.21 -0.31
N THR A 71 6.53 -5.35 0.67
CA THR A 71 6.88 -5.59 2.07
C THR A 71 6.14 -6.79 2.65
N LEU A 72 4.82 -6.90 2.45
CA LEU A 72 4.02 -8.02 2.95
C LEU A 72 4.51 -9.36 2.38
N GLU A 73 4.78 -9.43 1.08
CA GLU A 73 5.33 -10.63 0.42
C GLU A 73 6.75 -10.96 0.89
N SER A 74 7.59 -9.93 1.07
CA SER A 74 8.95 -10.07 1.57
C SER A 74 8.94 -10.70 2.97
N ILE A 75 8.07 -10.22 3.87
CA ILE A 75 7.91 -10.78 5.22
C ILE A 75 7.37 -12.22 5.17
N ALA A 76 6.36 -12.47 4.33
CA ALA A 76 5.79 -13.82 4.15
C ALA A 76 6.81 -14.84 3.62
N THR A 77 7.84 -14.39 2.91
CA THR A 77 8.95 -15.23 2.42
C THR A 77 10.15 -15.27 3.37
N GLY A 78 10.01 -14.75 4.59
CA GLY A 78 11.01 -14.84 5.65
C GLY A 78 12.08 -13.75 5.63
N GLN A 79 11.91 -12.70 4.81
CA GLN A 79 12.81 -11.55 4.86
C GLN A 79 12.50 -10.66 6.09
N PRO A 80 13.52 -10.01 6.68
CA PRO A 80 13.32 -9.10 7.80
C PRO A 80 12.43 -7.90 7.43
N CYS A 81 11.50 -7.56 8.33
CA CYS A 81 10.61 -6.41 8.18
C CYS A 81 11.36 -5.07 8.16
N GLU A 82 12.57 -4.99 8.72
CA GLU A 82 13.33 -3.74 8.81
C GLU A 82 13.83 -3.20 7.45
N GLN A 83 13.81 -4.02 6.39
CA GLN A 83 14.42 -3.70 5.10
C GLN A 83 13.52 -2.89 4.14
N ILE A 84 12.47 -2.21 4.64
CA ILE A 84 11.52 -1.50 3.76
C ILE A 84 12.22 -0.39 2.96
N ASP A 85 13.28 0.22 3.50
CA ASP A 85 14.12 1.18 2.79
C ASP A 85 14.85 0.54 1.59
N VAL A 86 15.38 -0.67 1.76
CA VAL A 86 15.99 -1.45 0.68
C VAL A 86 14.95 -1.84 -0.38
N LEU A 87 13.76 -2.27 0.04
CA LEU A 87 12.66 -2.59 -0.87
C LEU A 87 12.20 -1.34 -1.66
N MET A 88 12.17 -0.17 -1.02
CA MET A 88 11.88 1.10 -1.69
C MET A 88 12.94 1.45 -2.74
N ILE A 89 14.23 1.22 -2.45
CA ILE A 89 15.31 1.43 -3.42
C ILE A 89 15.11 0.51 -4.63
N LYS A 90 14.89 -0.79 -4.42
CA LYS A 90 14.60 -1.75 -5.51
C LYS A 90 13.37 -1.37 -6.33
N LEU A 91 12.32 -0.87 -5.68
CA LEU A 91 11.14 -0.36 -6.37
C LEU A 91 11.48 0.84 -7.27
N ARG A 92 12.35 1.74 -6.78
CA ARG A 92 12.81 2.92 -7.54
C ARG A 92 13.73 2.59 -8.70
N GLU A 93 14.47 1.48 -8.63
CA GLU A 93 15.25 0.95 -9.75
C GLU A 93 14.36 0.50 -10.92
N GLN A 94 13.17 -0.04 -10.63
CA GLN A 94 12.20 -0.44 -11.65
C GLN A 94 11.33 0.73 -12.13
N ARG A 95 11.03 1.69 -11.24
CA ARG A 95 10.24 2.88 -11.56
C ARG A 95 10.70 4.08 -10.73
N ALA A 96 11.39 5.01 -11.39
CA ALA A 96 11.93 6.21 -10.77
C ALA A 96 10.87 7.01 -9.99
N ASN A 97 11.28 7.58 -8.85
CA ASN A 97 10.44 8.38 -7.95
C ASN A 97 9.22 7.66 -7.35
N SER A 98 9.20 6.32 -7.38
CA SER A 98 8.19 5.54 -6.65
C SER A 98 8.22 5.87 -5.16
N VAL A 99 7.02 6.05 -4.59
CA VAL A 99 6.82 6.67 -3.26
C VAL A 99 7.39 8.09 -3.27
N GLN A 100 6.54 9.06 -3.59
CA GLN A 100 6.97 10.40 -3.97
C GLN A 100 7.20 11.33 -2.77
N THR A 101 6.54 11.07 -1.64
CA THR A 101 6.60 11.93 -0.46
C THR A 101 6.90 11.13 0.78
N ASP A 102 7.53 11.77 1.77
CA ASP A 102 7.81 11.15 3.07
C ASP A 102 6.52 10.71 3.76
N ALA A 103 5.42 11.47 3.61
CA ALA A 103 4.10 11.10 4.14
C ALA A 103 3.62 9.75 3.59
N GLN A 104 3.81 9.48 2.30
CA GLN A 104 3.47 8.18 1.70
C GLN A 104 4.35 7.05 2.24
N TYR A 105 5.65 7.31 2.44
CA TYR A 105 6.57 6.33 3.00
C TYR A 105 6.21 5.96 4.45
N VAL A 106 6.01 6.97 5.31
CA VAL A 106 5.63 6.73 6.70
C VAL A 106 4.21 6.15 6.83
N TYR A 107 3.29 6.48 5.90
CA TYR A 107 1.97 5.85 5.84
C TYR A 107 2.06 4.33 5.66
N VAL A 108 2.97 3.83 4.81
CA VAL A 108 3.17 2.37 4.65
C VAL A 108 3.59 1.73 5.97
N HIS A 109 4.53 2.35 6.70
CA HIS A 109 4.97 1.85 8.01
C HIS A 109 3.85 1.84 9.04
N GLN A 110 3.11 2.95 9.15
CA GLN A 110 1.99 3.06 10.10
C GLN A 110 0.89 2.04 9.78
N LEU A 111 0.62 1.79 8.51
CA LEU A 111 -0.36 0.79 8.08
C LEU A 111 0.10 -0.64 8.41
N LEU A 112 1.38 -0.97 8.20
CA LEU A 112 1.95 -2.26 8.59
C LEU A 112 1.90 -2.48 10.10
N LEU A 113 2.28 -1.47 10.89
CA LEU A 113 2.19 -1.53 12.35
C LEU A 113 0.75 -1.71 12.82
N HIS A 114 -0.21 -1.00 12.21
CA HIS A 114 -1.63 -1.18 12.53
C HIS A 114 -2.11 -2.59 12.17
N TYR A 115 -1.69 -3.13 11.03
CA TYR A 115 -1.99 -4.52 10.65
C TYR A 115 -1.43 -5.53 11.65
N PHE A 116 -0.16 -5.41 12.01
CA PHE A 116 0.46 -6.33 12.96
C PHE A 116 -0.18 -6.29 14.34
N GLU A 117 -0.63 -5.12 14.79
CA GLU A 117 -1.39 -4.97 16.03
C GLU A 117 -2.74 -5.72 15.92
N MET A 118 -3.48 -5.49 14.83
CA MET A 118 -4.80 -6.10 14.62
C MET A 118 -4.73 -7.63 14.49
N GLU A 119 -3.66 -8.17 13.91
CA GLU A 119 -3.41 -9.61 13.79
C GLU A 119 -2.77 -10.23 15.06
N GLY A 120 -2.43 -9.42 16.07
CA GLY A 120 -1.83 -9.90 17.32
C GLY A 120 -0.37 -10.34 17.18
N TYR A 121 0.36 -9.83 16.18
CA TYR A 121 1.79 -10.09 15.99
C TYR A 121 2.70 -9.23 16.86
N LEU A 122 2.14 -8.23 17.55
CA LEU A 122 2.87 -7.31 18.40
C LEU A 122 2.73 -7.69 19.87
N ASP A 123 3.84 -7.70 20.60
CA ASP A 123 3.85 -7.96 22.04
C ASP A 123 3.79 -6.66 22.86
N ALA A 124 3.44 -6.76 24.14
CA ALA A 124 3.25 -5.61 25.01
C ALA A 124 4.51 -4.72 25.18
N SER A 125 5.72 -5.23 24.91
CA SER A 125 6.95 -4.44 25.03
C SER A 125 6.99 -3.26 24.06
N ILE A 126 6.27 -3.34 22.94
CA ILE A 126 6.28 -2.33 21.89
C ILE A 126 5.13 -1.31 22.01
N GLU A 127 4.21 -1.49 22.96
CA GLU A 127 3.02 -0.63 23.12
C GLU A 127 3.40 0.85 23.27
N LYS A 128 4.33 1.16 24.17
CA LYS A 128 4.79 2.54 24.39
C LYS A 128 5.54 3.13 23.18
N PRO A 129 6.53 2.45 22.58
CA PRO A 129 7.14 2.89 21.32
C PRO A 129 6.14 3.10 20.18
N LEU A 130 5.15 2.21 20.03
CA LEU A 130 4.11 2.29 19.01
C LEU A 130 3.23 3.52 19.22
N GLN A 131 2.80 3.79 20.45
CA GLN A 131 2.03 4.99 20.74
C GLN A 131 2.84 6.27 20.44
N GLN A 132 4.11 6.31 20.83
CA GLN A 132 4.99 7.44 20.52
C GLN A 132 5.18 7.66 19.01
N PHE A 133 5.23 6.56 18.24
CA PHE A 133 5.28 6.64 16.79
C PHE A 133 3.97 7.20 16.22
N ARG A 134 2.81 6.73 16.70
CA ARG A 134 1.49 7.20 16.28
C ARG A 134 1.29 8.68 16.55
N ASP A 135 1.64 9.16 17.74
CA ASP A 135 1.52 10.57 18.10
C ASP A 135 2.35 11.46 17.14
N LYS A 136 3.57 11.04 16.82
CA LYS A 136 4.43 11.73 15.84
C LYS A 136 3.88 11.65 14.42
N TYR A 137 3.35 10.50 14.03
CA TYR A 137 2.72 10.30 12.73
C TYR A 137 1.51 11.21 12.57
N GLU A 138 0.66 11.33 13.58
CA GLU A 138 -0.54 12.18 13.56
C GLU A 138 -0.18 13.66 13.46
N ASP A 139 0.79 14.13 14.27
CA ASP A 139 1.32 15.50 14.15
C ASP A 139 1.84 15.77 12.74
N TYR A 140 2.62 14.83 12.18
CA TYR A 140 3.15 14.97 10.84
C TYR A 140 2.05 14.96 9.76
N ALA A 141 1.12 14.01 9.81
CA ALA A 141 0.04 13.86 8.84
C ALA A 141 -0.96 15.03 8.87
N SER A 142 -1.17 15.63 10.04
CA SER A 142 -2.06 16.80 10.21
C SER A 142 -1.64 18.00 9.36
N LYS A 143 -0.34 18.14 9.06
CA LYS A 143 0.22 19.22 8.22
C LYS A 143 -0.28 19.17 6.77
N PHE A 144 -0.84 18.04 6.36
CA PHE A 144 -1.34 17.82 5.00
C PHE A 144 -2.87 17.77 4.91
N LYS A 145 -3.58 17.72 6.05
CA LYS A 145 -5.03 17.80 6.11
C LYS A 145 -5.44 19.27 5.94
N THR A 146 -5.92 19.63 4.76
CA THR A 146 -6.32 21.00 4.41
C THR A 146 -7.60 21.00 3.60
#